data_AF-A0A7H4PKT5-F1
#
_entry.id   AF-A0A7H4PKT5-F1
#
_cell.length_a   1.000
_cell.length_b   1.000
_cell.length_c   1.000
_cell.angle_alpha   90.00
_cell.angle_beta   90.00
_cell.angle_gamma   90.00
#
_symmetry.space_group_name_H-M   'P 1'
#
loop_
_entity.id
_entity.type
_entity.pdbx_description
1 polymer ?
#
loop_
_entity_poly.entity_id
_entity_poly.type
_entity_poly.pdbx_seq_one_letter_code
_entity_poly.pdbx_strand_id
1 'polypeptide(L)'
;MLCVVLSAGRITAVIPYFGYARQDRRVRSARVPITAKVVADFLSSVGVDRVLTVDLHAEQIQGFFDVPVDNVFGSPILLEDMLQLNLDNPIVVSPDIGGVVRARAIAKLLNDTDMAIIDKRRPRANVSQVMHIIGDVAGRDCVMVDDMIDTGGTLCKAAEALKERGAKRVFAYATHPIFSGNAIQNIKKLCD
;
A
#
# COMPACT_ATOMS: atom_id res chain seq x y z
N MET A 1 -22.82 -7.80 -16.82
CA MET A 1 -23.73 -8.63 -17.64
C MET A 1 -25.22 -8.33 -17.40
N LEU A 2 -25.76 -8.47 -16.18
CA LEU A 2 -27.20 -8.19 -15.95
C LEU A 2 -27.60 -6.75 -16.33
N CYS A 3 -26.84 -5.74 -15.88
CA CYS A 3 -27.12 -4.33 -16.20
C CYS A 3 -27.03 -4.02 -17.71
N VAL A 4 -26.15 -4.71 -18.45
CA VAL A 4 -26.05 -4.58 -19.92
C VAL A 4 -27.33 -5.12 -20.58
N VAL A 5 -27.78 -6.31 -20.17
CA VAL A 5 -28.99 -6.95 -20.71
C VAL A 5 -30.27 -6.18 -20.31
N LEU A 6 -30.25 -5.45 -19.19
CA LEU A 6 -31.33 -4.58 -18.75
C LEU A 6 -31.24 -3.14 -19.31
N SER A 7 -30.46 -2.92 -20.38
CA SER A 7 -30.37 -1.65 -21.11
C SER A 7 -29.90 -0.45 -20.27
N ALA A 8 -28.98 -0.66 -19.32
CA ALA A 8 -28.35 0.45 -18.60
C ALA A 8 -27.61 1.37 -19.59
N GLY A 9 -27.80 2.69 -19.46
CA GLY A 9 -27.13 3.67 -20.33
C GLY A 9 -25.64 3.87 -20.04
N ARG A 10 -25.19 3.54 -18.82
CA ARG A 10 -23.77 3.53 -18.42
C ARG A 10 -23.56 2.66 -17.18
N ILE A 11 -22.48 1.89 -17.15
CA ILE A 11 -22.10 1.00 -16.05
C ILE A 11 -20.72 1.42 -15.52
N THR A 12 -20.70 1.99 -14.33
CA THR A 12 -19.44 2.26 -13.60
C THR A 12 -19.21 1.14 -12.58
N ALA A 13 -18.10 0.43 -12.68
CA ALA A 13 -17.67 -0.51 -11.66
C ALA A 13 -16.94 0.24 -10.54
N VAL A 14 -17.58 0.35 -9.37
CA VAL A 14 -16.94 0.89 -8.17
C VAL A 14 -16.30 -0.26 -7.41
N ILE A 15 -14.97 -0.32 -7.42
CA ILE A 15 -14.15 -1.40 -6.85
C ILE A 15 -13.19 -0.77 -5.85
N PRO A 16 -13.59 -0.56 -4.58
CA PRO A 16 -12.77 0.16 -3.61
C PRO A 16 -11.37 -0.43 -3.44
N TYR A 17 -11.29 -1.76 -3.36
CA TYR A 17 -10.02 -2.51 -3.38
C TYR A 17 -9.94 -3.35 -4.66
N PHE A 18 -9.05 -2.98 -5.57
CA PHE A 18 -8.81 -3.75 -6.80
C PHE A 18 -7.96 -4.99 -6.49
N GLY A 19 -8.61 -6.14 -6.34
CA GLY A 19 -7.93 -7.43 -6.18
C GLY A 19 -6.97 -7.74 -7.34
N TYR A 20 -6.01 -8.64 -7.10
CA TYR A 20 -4.96 -9.01 -8.06
C TYR A 20 -4.01 -7.89 -8.51
N ALA A 21 -4.14 -6.66 -7.99
CA ALA A 21 -3.28 -5.52 -8.33
C ALA A 21 -1.77 -5.78 -8.13
N ARG A 22 -1.39 -6.72 -7.26
CA ARG A 22 0.00 -7.13 -7.03
C ARG A 22 0.62 -7.95 -8.16
N GLN A 23 -0.20 -8.50 -9.06
CA GLN A 23 0.24 -9.32 -10.20
C GLN A 23 0.19 -8.47 -11.48
N ASP A 24 0.94 -7.37 -11.47
CA ASP A 24 0.99 -6.32 -12.50
C ASP A 24 2.09 -6.54 -13.55
N ARG A 25 3.10 -7.37 -13.26
CA ARG A 25 4.26 -7.54 -14.15
C ARG A 25 4.86 -8.94 -14.13
N ARG A 26 5.64 -9.26 -15.17
CA ARG A 26 6.45 -10.48 -15.25
C ARG A 26 7.90 -10.18 -14.87
N VAL A 27 8.26 -10.45 -13.62
CA VAL A 27 9.65 -10.26 -13.15
C VAL A 27 10.57 -11.32 -13.78
N ARG A 28 11.72 -10.89 -14.33
CA ARG A 28 12.77 -11.76 -14.92
C ARG A 28 12.23 -12.78 -15.94
N SER A 29 11.25 -12.38 -16.76
CA SER A 29 10.62 -13.23 -17.77
C SER A 29 10.01 -14.53 -17.23
N ALA A 30 9.70 -14.59 -15.92
CA ALA A 30 9.01 -15.73 -15.33
C ALA A 30 7.70 -16.03 -16.08
N ARG A 31 7.35 -17.32 -16.17
CA ARG A 31 6.09 -17.78 -16.78
C ARG A 31 4.95 -17.66 -15.75
N VAL A 32 4.64 -16.41 -15.39
CA VAL A 32 3.56 -16.06 -14.47
C VAL A 32 2.53 -15.17 -15.19
N PRO A 33 1.25 -15.25 -14.83
CA PRO A 33 0.22 -14.40 -15.42
C PRO A 33 0.36 -12.95 -14.95
N ILE A 34 -0.10 -12.00 -15.78
CA ILE A 34 -0.38 -10.62 -15.38
C ILE A 34 -1.87 -10.55 -15.05
N THR A 35 -2.23 -11.09 -13.88
CA THR A 35 -3.65 -11.32 -13.54
C THR A 35 -4.43 -10.02 -13.42
N ALA A 36 -3.78 -8.91 -13.02
CA ALA A 36 -4.41 -7.59 -13.02
C ALA A 36 -4.94 -7.19 -14.42
N LYS A 37 -4.19 -7.50 -15.49
CA LYS A 37 -4.61 -7.26 -16.88
C LYS A 37 -5.76 -8.17 -17.29
N VAL A 38 -5.72 -9.45 -16.89
CA VAL A 38 -6.81 -10.41 -17.16
C VAL A 38 -8.12 -9.95 -16.52
N VAL A 39 -8.07 -9.46 -15.28
CA VAL A 39 -9.26 -8.91 -14.60
C VAL A 39 -9.76 -7.66 -15.30
N ALA A 40 -8.86 -6.76 -15.72
CA ALA A 40 -9.25 -5.58 -16.50
C ALA A 40 -9.96 -5.96 -17.82
N ASP A 41 -9.40 -6.93 -18.55
CA ASP A 41 -9.99 -7.44 -19.80
C ASP A 41 -11.36 -8.06 -19.59
N PHE A 42 -11.55 -8.80 -18.50
CA PHE A 42 -12.85 -9.35 -18.15
C PHE A 42 -13.86 -8.26 -17.84
N LEU A 43 -13.49 -7.22 -17.08
CA LEU A 43 -14.38 -6.10 -16.78
C LEU A 43 -14.78 -5.34 -18.06
N SER A 44 -13.81 -5.04 -18.93
CA SER A 44 -14.08 -4.43 -20.24
C SER A 44 -15.01 -5.32 -21.09
N SER A 45 -14.74 -6.63 -21.15
CA SER A 45 -15.52 -7.59 -21.95
C SER A 45 -16.97 -7.73 -21.48
N VAL A 46 -17.28 -7.54 -20.20
CA VAL A 46 -18.66 -7.65 -19.68
C VAL A 46 -19.44 -6.33 -19.76
N GLY A 47 -18.88 -5.30 -20.39
CA GLY A 47 -19.51 -4.02 -20.68
C GLY A 47 -19.42 -3.00 -19.55
N VAL A 48 -18.30 -2.95 -18.82
CA VAL A 48 -18.03 -1.84 -17.88
C VAL A 48 -17.54 -0.64 -18.66
N ASP A 49 -18.15 0.53 -18.46
CA ASP A 49 -17.81 1.78 -19.17
C ASP A 49 -16.81 2.67 -18.41
N ARG A 50 -16.64 2.44 -17.10
CA ARG A 50 -15.72 3.19 -16.22
C ARG A 50 -15.42 2.37 -14.97
N VAL A 51 -14.22 2.53 -14.42
CA VAL A 51 -13.85 1.98 -13.11
C VAL A 51 -13.54 3.11 -12.14
N LEU A 52 -14.04 3.00 -10.90
CA LEU A 52 -13.63 3.84 -9.78
C LEU A 52 -13.01 2.95 -8.72
N THR A 53 -11.78 3.25 -8.29
CA THR A 53 -11.04 2.45 -7.30
C THR A 53 -10.22 3.33 -6.37
N VAL A 54 -9.76 2.80 -5.25
CA VAL A 54 -8.97 3.53 -4.25
C VAL A 54 -7.57 2.92 -4.17
N ASP A 55 -6.54 3.75 -4.21
CA ASP A 55 -5.13 3.38 -3.99
C ASP A 55 -4.72 2.08 -4.71
N LEU A 56 -4.70 2.09 -6.04
CA LEU A 56 -4.11 0.99 -6.81
C LEU A 56 -2.67 0.70 -6.36
N HIS A 57 -2.35 -0.59 -6.23
CA HIS A 57 -0.98 -1.02 -5.87
C HIS A 57 0.09 -0.46 -6.82
N ALA A 58 -0.25 -0.37 -8.11
CA ALA A 58 0.56 0.23 -9.14
C ALA A 58 -0.32 1.10 -10.04
N GLU A 59 -0.01 2.39 -10.16
CA GLU A 59 -0.80 3.33 -10.96
C GLU A 59 -0.86 2.95 -12.45
N GLN A 60 0.14 2.19 -12.94
CA GLN A 60 0.20 1.67 -14.31
C GLN A 60 -0.97 0.75 -14.65
N ILE A 61 -1.66 0.18 -13.65
CA ILE A 61 -2.85 -0.66 -13.84
C ILE A 61 -3.97 0.13 -14.54
N GLN A 62 -4.01 1.46 -14.42
CA GLN A 62 -4.96 2.28 -15.18
C GLN A 62 -4.82 2.05 -16.70
N GLY A 63 -3.60 1.84 -17.19
CA GLY A 63 -3.33 1.52 -18.59
C GLY A 63 -3.67 0.08 -18.99
N PHE A 64 -4.14 -0.77 -18.07
CA PHE A 64 -4.66 -2.10 -18.40
C PHE A 64 -6.11 -2.07 -18.87
N PHE A 65 -6.82 -0.99 -18.58
CA PHE A 65 -8.21 -0.79 -18.98
C PHE A 65 -8.28 0.03 -20.26
N ASP A 66 -9.18 -0.37 -21.16
CA ASP A 66 -9.53 0.42 -22.36
C ASP A 66 -10.58 1.51 -22.04
N VAL A 67 -11.10 1.53 -20.82
CA VAL A 67 -12.10 2.46 -20.31
C VAL A 67 -11.50 3.40 -19.26
N PRO A 68 -12.10 4.60 -19.04
CA PRO A 68 -11.63 5.51 -18.00
C PRO A 68 -11.57 4.85 -16.63
N VAL A 69 -10.45 5.05 -15.92
CA VAL A 69 -10.25 4.60 -14.55
C VAL A 69 -9.99 5.82 -13.68
N ASP A 70 -10.85 6.02 -12.69
CA ASP A 70 -10.66 7.01 -11.65
C ASP A 70 -10.00 6.30 -10.45
N ASN A 71 -8.69 6.47 -10.27
CA ASN A 71 -7.96 6.00 -9.10
C ASN A 71 -7.88 7.12 -8.06
N VAL A 72 -8.72 7.05 -7.03
CA VAL A 72 -8.72 8.03 -5.94
C VAL A 72 -7.74 7.62 -4.84
N PHE A 73 -7.20 8.60 -4.11
CA PHE A 73 -6.27 8.34 -3.01
C PHE A 73 -6.98 8.48 -1.66
N GLY A 74 -6.81 7.50 -0.78
CA GLY A 74 -7.26 7.57 0.61
C GLY A 74 -6.37 8.45 1.49
N SER A 75 -5.19 8.86 0.99
CA SER A 75 -4.20 9.63 1.73
C SER A 75 -4.72 10.93 2.38
N PRO A 76 -5.67 11.71 1.83
CA PRO A 76 -6.19 12.89 2.52
C PRO A 76 -6.92 12.55 3.83
N ILE A 77 -7.68 11.45 3.85
CA ILE A 77 -8.38 10.98 5.04
C ILE A 77 -7.39 10.47 6.08
N LEU A 78 -6.38 9.70 5.64
CA LEU A 78 -5.33 9.22 6.53
C LEU A 78 -4.52 10.38 7.12
N LEU A 79 -4.23 11.41 6.32
CA LEU A 79 -3.50 12.60 6.76
C LEU A 79 -4.30 13.42 7.79
N GLU A 80 -5.61 13.55 7.61
CA GLU A 80 -6.47 14.23 8.57
C GLU A 80 -6.36 13.60 9.96
N ASP A 81 -6.40 12.26 10.04
CA ASP A 81 -6.20 11.52 11.28
C ASP A 81 -4.77 11.70 11.84
N MET A 82 -3.73 11.62 11.00
CA MET A 82 -2.34 11.84 11.41
C MET A 82 -2.12 13.22 12.06
N LEU A 83 -2.77 14.26 11.53
CA LEU A 83 -2.69 15.63 12.07
C LEU A 83 -3.37 15.76 13.44
N GLN A 84 -4.39 14.95 13.72
CA GLN A 84 -5.10 14.94 15.00
C GLN A 84 -4.33 14.21 16.12
N LEU A 85 -3.36 13.35 15.77
CA LEU A 85 -2.59 12.57 16.75
C LEU A 85 -1.57 13.36 17.58
N ASN A 86 -1.35 14.65 17.28
CA ASN A 86 -0.32 15.49 17.92
C ASN A 86 1.04 14.78 18.01
N LEU A 87 1.57 14.40 16.83
CA LEU A 87 2.85 13.71 16.72
C LEU A 87 4.01 14.62 17.14
N ASP A 88 5.00 14.05 17.82
CA ASP A 88 6.19 14.73 18.30
C ASP A 88 7.37 14.41 17.38
N ASN A 89 7.88 15.45 16.71
CA ASN A 89 8.95 15.36 15.71
C ASN A 89 8.74 14.18 14.72
N PRO A 90 7.59 14.11 14.01
CA PRO A 90 7.23 12.94 13.23
C PRO A 90 8.23 12.67 12.11
N ILE A 91 8.38 11.42 11.71
CA ILE A 91 9.05 11.01 10.47
C ILE A 91 8.18 10.01 9.73
N VAL A 92 7.96 10.22 8.43
CA VAL A 92 7.20 9.27 7.61
C VAL A 92 8.13 8.15 7.16
N VAL A 93 7.69 6.91 7.30
CA VAL A 93 8.51 5.73 7.00
C VAL A 93 7.88 4.93 5.88
N SER A 94 8.66 4.64 4.84
CA SER A 94 8.26 3.66 3.83
C SER A 94 8.71 2.25 4.25
N PRO A 95 7.77 1.29 4.41
CA PRO A 95 8.09 -0.06 4.90
C PRO A 95 8.82 -0.94 3.87
N ASP A 96 8.90 -0.49 2.61
CA ASP A 96 9.72 -1.05 1.55
C ASP A 96 10.06 0.00 0.48
N ILE A 97 10.76 -0.41 -0.58
CA ILE A 97 11.17 0.48 -1.67
C ILE A 97 9.98 0.87 -2.57
N GLY A 98 8.95 0.01 -2.67
CA GLY A 98 7.79 0.25 -3.54
C GLY A 98 6.92 1.39 -3.04
N GLY A 99 6.78 1.53 -1.71
CA GLY A 99 5.99 2.58 -1.07
C GLY A 99 6.67 3.95 -0.97
N VAL A 100 7.91 4.13 -1.46
CA VAL A 100 8.70 5.35 -1.20
C VAL A 100 8.05 6.60 -1.80
N VAL A 101 7.46 6.47 -2.98
CA VAL A 101 6.76 7.60 -3.65
C VAL A 101 5.57 8.06 -2.81
N ARG A 102 4.79 7.11 -2.27
CA ARG A 102 3.64 7.36 -1.41
C ARG A 102 4.06 7.99 -0.07
N ALA A 103 5.06 7.41 0.58
CA ALA A 103 5.61 7.93 1.83
C ALA A 103 6.13 9.37 1.66
N ARG A 104 6.83 9.66 0.55
CA ARG A 104 7.31 11.02 0.24
C ARG A 104 6.17 12.01 0.05
N ALA A 105 5.10 11.61 -0.66
CA ALA A 105 3.95 12.47 -0.86
C ALA A 105 3.27 12.83 0.47
N ILE A 106 3.11 11.86 1.37
CA ILE A 106 2.54 12.10 2.70
C ILE A 106 3.48 12.93 3.57
N ALA A 107 4.79 12.68 3.53
CA ALA A 107 5.78 13.47 4.27
C ALA A 107 5.69 14.97 3.93
N LYS A 108 5.57 15.27 2.63
CA LYS A 108 5.38 16.65 2.14
C LYS A 108 4.10 17.29 2.66
N LEU A 109 3.00 16.52 2.71
CA LEU A 109 1.71 17.02 3.19
C LEU A 109 1.64 17.10 4.73
N LEU A 110 2.40 16.27 5.43
CA LEU A 110 2.52 16.26 6.89
C LEU A 110 3.59 17.27 7.34
N ASN A 111 3.34 18.56 7.02
CA ASN A 111 4.19 19.70 7.37
C ASN A 111 5.65 19.60 6.86
N ASP A 112 5.83 19.07 5.64
CA ASP A 112 7.15 18.89 5.02
C ASP A 112 8.15 18.13 5.91
N THR A 113 7.66 17.11 6.62
CA THR A 113 8.48 16.33 7.54
C THR A 113 9.45 15.39 6.81
N ASP A 114 10.45 14.91 7.52
CA ASP A 114 11.44 13.98 6.97
C ASP A 114 10.82 12.64 6.58
N MET A 115 11.54 11.91 5.75
CA MET A 115 11.18 10.54 5.36
C MET A 115 12.34 9.57 5.62
N ALA A 116 12.01 8.39 6.15
CA ALA A 116 12.90 7.25 6.21
C ALA A 116 12.41 6.11 5.30
N ILE A 117 13.34 5.26 4.88
CA ILE A 117 13.06 4.11 4.00
C ILE A 117 13.65 2.86 4.63
N ILE A 118 12.90 1.76 4.57
CA ILE A 118 13.37 0.45 4.98
C ILE A 118 13.80 -0.35 3.75
N ASP A 119 15.11 -0.52 3.58
CA ASP A 119 15.68 -1.40 2.56
C ASP A 119 15.78 -2.84 3.08
N LYS A 120 14.97 -3.73 2.49
CA LYS A 120 14.96 -5.16 2.78
C LYS A 120 15.99 -5.87 1.90
N ARG A 121 17.22 -6.02 2.40
CA ARG A 121 18.22 -6.83 1.71
C ARG A 121 18.10 -8.29 2.11
N ARG A 122 17.98 -9.17 1.10
CA ARG A 122 18.14 -10.62 1.26
C ARG A 122 19.50 -11.03 0.69
N PRO A 123 20.52 -11.26 1.52
CA PRO A 123 21.84 -11.64 1.01
C PRO A 123 21.83 -13.04 0.36
N ARG A 124 20.97 -13.97 0.81
CA ARG A 124 20.75 -15.30 0.20
C ARG A 124 19.31 -15.79 0.43
N ALA A 125 18.86 -16.76 -0.36
CA ALA A 125 17.66 -17.53 -0.03
C ALA A 125 17.90 -18.25 1.31
N ASN A 126 16.95 -18.15 2.25
CA ASN A 126 16.98 -18.71 3.62
C ASN A 126 17.79 -17.97 4.70
N VAL A 127 18.33 -16.77 4.44
CA VAL A 127 18.92 -15.93 5.50
C VAL A 127 17.89 -14.90 5.98
N SER A 128 17.87 -14.64 7.29
CA SER A 128 17.01 -13.62 7.91
C SER A 128 17.14 -12.28 7.18
N GLN A 129 16.01 -11.61 7.00
CA GLN A 129 15.95 -10.30 6.34
C GLN A 129 16.70 -9.28 7.20
N VAL A 130 17.74 -8.66 6.66
CA VAL A 130 18.39 -7.52 7.30
C VAL A 130 17.63 -6.27 6.89
N MET A 131 17.11 -5.53 7.86
CA MET A 131 16.37 -4.29 7.67
C MET A 131 17.34 -3.12 7.81
N HIS A 132 17.73 -2.52 6.70
CA HIS A 132 18.51 -1.28 6.73
C HIS A 132 17.55 -0.10 6.71
N ILE A 133 17.52 0.67 7.81
CA ILE A 133 16.79 1.93 7.87
C ILE A 133 17.72 3.04 7.37
N ILE A 134 17.26 3.74 6.34
CA ILE A 134 17.88 4.93 5.77
C ILE A 134 17.07 6.13 6.27
N GLY A 135 17.69 6.98 7.09
CA GLY A 135 17.03 8.08 7.81
C GLY A 135 17.26 7.99 9.32
N ASP A 136 17.13 9.12 10.01
CA ASP A 136 17.26 9.19 11.47
C ASP A 136 15.88 9.16 12.14
N VAL A 137 15.64 8.08 12.88
CA VAL A 137 14.36 7.76 13.53
C VAL A 137 14.44 7.81 15.06
N ALA A 138 15.62 8.08 15.62
CA ALA A 138 15.84 8.01 17.07
C ALA A 138 15.11 9.14 17.78
N GLY A 139 14.32 8.81 18.80
CA GLY A 139 13.53 9.77 19.59
C GLY A 139 12.31 10.36 18.87
N ARG A 140 12.00 9.90 17.65
CA ARG A 140 10.93 10.44 16.80
C ARG A 140 9.69 9.55 16.77
N ASP A 141 8.52 10.15 16.55
CA ASP A 141 7.33 9.39 16.20
C ASP A 141 7.38 8.96 14.73
N CYS A 142 7.39 7.65 14.48
CA CYS A 142 7.46 7.09 13.14
C CYS A 142 6.05 6.79 12.61
N VAL A 143 5.73 7.30 11.43
CA VAL A 143 4.46 7.04 10.73
C VAL A 143 4.73 6.18 9.51
N MET A 144 4.52 4.88 9.62
CA MET A 144 4.64 3.96 8.49
C MET A 144 3.41 4.09 7.59
N VAL A 145 3.62 4.22 6.28
CA VAL A 145 2.52 4.29 5.31
C VAL A 145 2.70 3.29 4.18
N ASP A 146 1.66 2.50 3.91
CA ASP A 146 1.59 1.55 2.80
C ASP A 146 0.24 1.62 2.08
N ASP A 147 0.06 0.99 0.91
CA ASP A 147 -1.27 0.88 0.29
C ASP A 147 -2.16 -0.13 1.00
N MET A 148 -1.57 -1.19 1.55
CA MET A 148 -2.32 -2.30 2.12
C MET A 148 -1.57 -3.02 3.23
N ILE A 149 -2.31 -3.66 4.13
CA ILE A 149 -1.75 -4.59 5.10
C ILE A 149 -2.35 -5.98 4.84
N ASP A 150 -1.51 -6.89 4.35
CA ASP A 150 -1.88 -8.27 4.03
C ASP A 150 -1.69 -9.19 5.24
N THR A 151 -0.52 -9.83 5.40
CA THR A 151 -0.24 -10.73 6.52
C THR A 151 0.30 -10.02 7.78
N GLY A 152 0.50 -8.70 7.71
CA GLY A 152 1.14 -7.91 8.77
C GLY A 152 2.65 -8.15 8.95
N GLY A 153 3.23 -9.20 8.36
CA GLY A 153 4.63 -9.57 8.63
C GLY A 153 5.68 -8.52 8.21
N THR A 154 5.45 -7.82 7.09
CA THR A 154 6.30 -6.68 6.68
C THR A 154 6.21 -5.55 7.70
N LEU A 155 4.99 -5.22 8.12
CA LEU A 155 4.69 -4.12 9.02
C LEU A 155 5.32 -4.35 10.40
N CYS A 156 5.12 -5.54 10.98
CA CYS A 156 5.65 -5.88 12.29
C CYS A 156 7.18 -5.81 12.33
N LYS A 157 7.87 -6.42 11.34
CA LYS A 157 9.34 -6.34 11.27
C LYS A 157 9.86 -4.92 11.07
N ALA A 158 9.13 -4.10 10.31
CA ALA A 158 9.45 -2.70 10.14
C ALA A 158 9.35 -1.95 11.47
N ALA A 159 8.26 -2.16 12.20
CA ALA A 159 8.05 -1.56 13.52
C ALA A 159 9.10 -2.00 14.55
N GLU A 160 9.43 -3.30 14.61
CA GLU A 160 10.51 -3.84 15.45
C GLU A 160 11.84 -3.15 15.13
N ALA A 161 12.23 -3.08 13.86
CA ALA A 161 13.47 -2.42 13.43
C ALA A 161 13.50 -0.92 13.78
N LEU A 162 12.35 -0.22 13.68
CA LEU A 162 12.24 1.19 14.09
C LEU A 162 12.42 1.34 15.60
N LYS A 163 11.81 0.46 16.39
CA LYS A 163 11.93 0.44 17.85
C LYS A 163 13.36 0.14 18.31
N GLU A 164 14.02 -0.83 17.68
CA GLU A 164 15.44 -1.14 17.93
C GLU A 164 16.37 0.06 17.66
N ARG A 165 15.99 0.95 16.74
CA ARG A 165 16.70 2.20 16.44
C ARG A 165 16.24 3.40 17.27
N GLY A 166 15.42 3.19 18.30
CA GLY A 166 15.03 4.22 19.25
C GLY A 166 13.82 5.05 18.84
N ALA A 167 12.97 4.58 17.90
CA ALA A 167 11.72 5.26 17.60
C ALA A 167 10.81 5.35 18.84
N LYS A 168 10.26 6.54 19.10
CA LYS A 168 9.45 6.84 20.29
C LYS A 168 8.11 6.10 20.22
N ARG A 169 7.30 6.39 19.20
CA ARG A 169 6.06 5.68 18.86
C ARG A 169 6.11 5.26 17.40
N VAL A 170 5.39 4.19 17.07
CA VAL A 170 5.29 3.71 15.69
C VAL A 170 3.81 3.60 15.36
N PHE A 171 3.37 4.35 14.36
CA PHE A 171 2.02 4.33 13.81
C PHE A 171 2.05 3.67 12.43
N ALA A 172 0.98 2.98 12.08
CA ALA A 172 0.85 2.26 10.81
C ALA A 172 -0.44 2.68 10.12
N TYR A 173 -0.31 3.22 8.91
CA TYR A 173 -1.43 3.63 8.07
C TYR A 173 -1.39 2.87 6.76
N ALA A 174 -2.56 2.38 6.35
CA ALA A 174 -2.76 1.81 5.04
C ALA A 174 -4.21 1.97 4.61
N THR A 175 -4.44 2.01 3.29
CA THR A 175 -5.79 2.12 2.73
C THR A 175 -6.56 0.80 2.81
N HIS A 176 -5.90 -0.32 2.46
CA HIS A 176 -6.58 -1.61 2.30
C HIS A 176 -6.27 -2.59 3.46
N PRO A 177 -7.23 -2.85 4.37
CA PRO A 177 -7.07 -3.78 5.48
C PRO A 177 -7.34 -5.23 5.05
N ILE A 178 -6.45 -5.83 4.25
CA ILE A 178 -6.63 -7.21 3.75
C ILE A 178 -6.58 -8.23 4.89
N PHE A 179 -5.64 -8.06 5.82
CA PHE A 179 -5.51 -8.85 7.06
C PHE A 179 -5.64 -10.36 6.87
N SER A 180 -4.95 -10.93 5.88
CA SER A 180 -5.00 -12.37 5.60
C SER A 180 -4.14 -13.19 6.58
N GLY A 181 -4.50 -14.47 6.73
CA GLY A 181 -3.76 -15.42 7.56
C GLY A 181 -3.64 -14.96 9.01
N ASN A 182 -2.40 -14.89 9.52
CA ASN A 182 -2.10 -14.56 10.92
C ASN A 182 -1.95 -13.06 11.19
N ALA A 183 -2.45 -12.17 10.31
CA ALA A 183 -2.25 -10.73 10.41
C ALA A 183 -2.64 -10.16 11.78
N ILE A 184 -3.84 -10.48 12.28
CA ILE A 184 -4.32 -9.97 13.58
C ILE A 184 -3.41 -10.42 14.72
N GLN A 185 -2.94 -11.67 14.70
CA GLN A 185 -2.05 -12.21 15.73
C GLN A 185 -0.68 -11.53 15.69
N ASN A 186 -0.15 -11.27 14.49
CA ASN A 186 1.11 -10.57 14.30
C ASN A 186 1.03 -9.13 14.84
N ILE A 187 -0.07 -8.42 14.54
CA ILE A 187 -0.28 -7.04 14.97
C ILE A 187 -0.48 -6.97 16.49
N LYS A 188 -1.27 -7.88 17.09
CA LYS A 188 -1.46 -7.89 18.55
C LYS A 188 -0.16 -8.04 19.32
N LYS A 189 0.70 -8.98 18.91
CA LYS A 189 2.02 -9.20 19.53
C LYS A 189 2.95 -7.98 19.49
N LEU A 190 2.71 -7.04 18.56
CA LEU A 190 3.51 -5.83 18.43
C LEU A 190 3.04 -4.72 19.39
N CYS A 191 1.76 -4.74 19.76
CA CYS A 191 1.14 -3.73 20.61
C CYS A 191 1.18 -4.07 22.10
N ASP A 192 1.47 -5.32 22.43
CA ASP A 192 1.67 -5.83 23.81
C ASP A 192 3.11 -5.54 24.29
#